data_AF-A0A369UIU8-F1
#
_entry.id   AF-A0A369UIU8-F1
#
_cell.length_a   1.000
_cell.length_b   1.000
_cell.length_c   1.000
_cell.angle_alpha   90.00
_cell.angle_beta   90.00
_cell.angle_gamma   90.00
#
_symmetry.space_group_name_H-M   'P 1'
#
loop_
_entity.id
_entity.type
_entity.pdbx_description
1 polymer ?
#
loop_
_entity_poly.entity_id
_entity_poly.type
_entity_poly.pdbx_seq_one_letter_code
_entity_poly.pdbx_strand_id
1 'polypeptide(L)'
;MKKGYWFRSRLFRVEPGEDDGVNPGMYGRQLALWLKEQLESHGQPVVDVISEDFGWCVRCQVSPFLLWIGCGDVTEVEPSKAMPTSSDPVWHCFPAAEASLIARLFKKHDMQPALSRLDVLLREILMAEPAIQLIEAS
;
A
#
# COMPACT_ATOMS: atom_id res chain seq x y z
N MET A 1 -8.14 -3.42 10.37
CA MET A 1 -7.52 -3.33 9.04
C MET A 1 -8.35 -2.39 8.16
N LYS A 2 -7.73 -1.52 7.35
CA LYS A 2 -8.50 -0.70 6.38
C LYS A 2 -9.04 -1.61 5.26
N LYS A 3 -10.15 -1.23 4.63
CA LYS A 3 -10.70 -1.96 3.47
C LYS A 3 -9.76 -1.79 2.27
N GLY A 4 -9.45 -2.87 1.58
CA GLY A 4 -8.51 -2.87 0.47
C GLY A 4 -8.58 -4.13 -0.39
N TYR A 5 -7.44 -4.49 -0.97
CA TYR A 5 -7.24 -5.64 -1.83
C TYR A 5 -6.22 -6.56 -1.21
N TRP A 6 -6.59 -7.82 -1.08
CA TRP A 6 -5.70 -8.89 -0.65
C TRP A 6 -5.32 -9.73 -1.86
N PHE A 7 -4.06 -10.14 -1.94
CA PHE A 7 -3.61 -10.98 -3.03
C PHE A 7 -2.37 -11.79 -2.69
N ARG A 8 -2.11 -12.81 -3.50
CA ARG A 8 -0.84 -13.51 -3.55
C ARG A 8 -0.11 -13.13 -4.83
N SER A 9 1.21 -12.97 -4.73
CA SER A 9 2.06 -12.75 -5.89
C SER A 9 3.49 -13.20 -5.60
N ARG A 10 4.15 -13.73 -6.63
CA ARG A 10 5.59 -14.06 -6.61
C ARG A 10 6.48 -12.91 -7.09
N LEU A 11 5.88 -11.79 -7.50
CA LEU A 11 6.61 -10.58 -7.89
C LEU A 11 7.33 -9.95 -6.70
N PHE A 12 6.79 -10.15 -5.50
CA PHE A 12 7.26 -9.52 -4.28
C PHE A 12 7.78 -10.58 -3.32
N ARG A 13 8.83 -10.23 -2.61
CA ARG A 13 9.38 -11.02 -1.51
C ARG A 13 9.67 -10.09 -0.34
N VAL A 14 9.58 -10.63 0.86
CA VAL A 14 10.14 -9.98 2.04
C VAL A 14 11.64 -9.85 1.85
N GLU A 15 12.17 -8.63 1.90
CA GLU A 15 13.62 -8.39 1.81
C GLU A 15 14.28 -8.70 3.16
N PRO A 16 15.44 -9.38 3.22
CA PRO A 16 16.16 -9.56 4.48
C PRO A 16 16.51 -8.21 5.10
N GLY A 17 16.10 -8.00 6.37
CA GLY A 17 16.32 -6.74 7.07
C GLY A 17 15.42 -5.59 6.59
N GLU A 18 14.34 -5.88 5.85
CA GLU A 18 13.34 -4.86 5.48
C GLU A 18 12.68 -4.22 6.70
N ASP A 19 12.63 -4.97 7.80
CA ASP A 19 12.16 -4.51 9.10
C ASP A 19 13.25 -3.81 9.94
N ASP A 20 14.49 -3.72 9.46
CA ASP A 20 15.57 -3.00 10.13
C ASP A 20 15.31 -1.47 10.06
N GLY A 21 14.71 -0.93 11.12
CA GLY A 21 14.41 0.50 11.24
C GLY A 21 12.95 0.88 10.95
N VAL A 22 12.08 -0.09 10.69
CA VAL A 22 10.62 0.04 10.79
C VAL A 22 10.13 -0.82 11.96
N ASN A 23 8.82 -0.80 12.25
CA ASN A 23 8.28 -1.73 13.24
C ASN A 23 8.49 -3.19 12.76
N PRO A 24 9.01 -4.10 13.60
CA PRO A 24 9.25 -5.49 13.24
C PRO A 24 8.01 -6.15 12.61
N GLY A 25 8.23 -6.94 11.55
CA GLY A 25 7.15 -7.63 10.84
C GLY A 25 6.35 -6.78 9.85
N MET A 26 6.91 -5.66 9.38
CA MET A 26 6.29 -4.77 8.40
C MET A 26 7.02 -4.79 7.06
N TYR A 27 6.48 -5.53 6.09
CA TYR A 27 7.05 -5.68 4.75
C TYR A 27 6.17 -5.02 3.68
N GLY A 28 6.69 -4.78 2.48
CA GLY A 28 5.92 -4.21 1.37
C GLY A 28 6.68 -3.25 0.46
N ARG A 29 7.99 -3.10 0.62
CA ARG A 29 8.82 -2.16 -0.14
C ARG A 29 8.78 -2.45 -1.63
N GLN A 30 9.00 -3.71 -2.02
CA GLN A 30 8.96 -4.11 -3.44
C GLN A 30 7.58 -3.85 -4.06
N LEU A 31 6.52 -4.14 -3.30
CA LEU A 31 5.14 -3.87 -3.70
C LEU A 31 4.89 -2.36 -3.88
N ALA A 32 5.34 -1.54 -2.93
CA ALA A 32 5.19 -0.09 -3.01
C ALA A 32 5.96 0.52 -4.19
N LEU A 33 7.18 0.05 -4.46
CA LEU A 33 7.99 0.49 -5.59
C LEU A 33 7.38 0.07 -6.93
N TRP A 34 6.93 -1.18 -7.05
CA TRP A 34 6.22 -1.64 -8.23
C TRP A 34 4.94 -0.85 -8.46
N LEU A 35 4.15 -0.62 -7.40
CA LEU A 35 2.90 0.12 -7.52
C LEU A 35 3.14 1.58 -7.91
N LYS A 36 4.24 2.20 -7.45
CA LYS A 36 4.66 3.52 -7.93
C LYS A 36 4.82 3.51 -9.46
N GLU A 37 5.59 2.58 -10.01
CA GLU A 37 5.83 2.50 -11.46
C GLU A 37 4.53 2.31 -12.24
N GLN A 38 3.64 1.44 -11.75
CA GLN A 38 2.33 1.21 -12.35
C GLN A 38 1.43 2.44 -12.30
N LEU A 39 1.40 3.18 -11.17
CA LEU A 39 0.60 4.41 -11.06
C LEU A 39 1.11 5.48 -12.04
N GLU A 40 2.42 5.69 -12.10
CA GLU A 40 3.05 6.66 -12.99
C GLU A 40 2.79 6.31 -14.46
N SER A 41 2.84 5.02 -14.84
CA SER A 41 2.53 4.57 -16.20
C SER A 41 1.06 4.78 -16.60
N HIS A 42 0.14 4.82 -15.62
CA HIS A 42 -1.29 5.11 -15.82
C HIS A 42 -1.61 6.61 -15.68
N GLY A 43 -0.59 7.46 -15.60
CA GLY A 43 -0.76 8.91 -15.52
C GLY A 43 -1.20 9.42 -14.14
N GLN A 44 -1.09 8.61 -13.08
CA GLN A 44 -1.26 9.03 -11.70
C GLN A 44 0.12 9.39 -11.11
N PRO A 45 0.42 10.68 -10.88
CA PRO A 45 1.70 11.07 -10.30
C PRO A 45 1.87 10.51 -8.88
N VAL A 46 3.11 10.16 -8.54
CA VAL A 46 3.54 9.76 -7.20
C VAL A 46 4.52 10.81 -6.68
N VAL A 47 4.29 11.27 -5.44
CA VAL A 47 5.15 12.21 -4.73
C VAL A 47 6.40 11.49 -4.25
N ASP A 48 6.22 10.40 -3.51
CA ASP A 48 7.30 9.54 -3.00
C ASP A 48 6.75 8.21 -2.43
N VAL A 49 7.69 7.35 -2.03
CA VAL A 49 7.44 6.09 -1.34
C VAL A 49 8.16 6.17 0.01
N ILE A 50 7.41 6.00 1.10
CA ILE A 50 7.93 6.13 2.47
C ILE A 50 7.58 4.90 3.31
N SER A 51 8.43 4.60 4.28
CA SER A 51 8.13 3.64 5.35
C SER A 51 7.28 4.29 6.43
N GLU A 52 6.31 3.57 6.95
CA GLU A 52 5.47 3.95 8.08
C GLU A 52 5.51 2.84 9.14
N ASP A 53 4.97 3.12 10.33
CA ASP A 53 4.76 2.15 11.43
C ASP A 53 3.95 0.90 11.02
N PHE A 54 3.34 1.02 9.84
CA PHE A 54 2.51 0.20 8.98
C PHE A 54 3.03 -0.87 8.00
N GLY A 55 4.28 -0.71 7.58
CA GLY A 55 4.71 -1.11 6.24
C GLY A 55 5.06 0.10 5.37
N TRP A 56 4.66 0.09 4.10
CA TRP A 56 5.07 1.10 3.12
C TRP A 56 3.88 1.89 2.56
N CYS A 57 4.15 3.15 2.19
CA CYS A 57 3.16 4.05 1.62
C CYS A 57 3.62 4.63 0.31
N VAL A 58 2.77 4.57 -0.70
CA VAL A 58 2.93 5.29 -1.97
C VAL A 58 2.08 6.56 -1.91
N ARG A 59 2.71 7.73 -1.74
CA ARG A 59 1.98 9.00 -1.62
C ARG A 59 1.73 9.58 -3.00
N CYS A 60 0.47 9.75 -3.39
CA CYS A 60 0.06 10.31 -4.68
C CYS A 60 -0.16 11.82 -4.61
N GLN A 61 -0.47 12.36 -3.43
CA GLN A 61 -0.70 13.80 -3.22
C GLN A 61 -0.48 14.14 -1.75
N VAL A 62 0.05 15.34 -1.46
CA VAL A 62 0.19 15.86 -0.07
C VAL A 62 -0.60 17.15 0.19
N SER A 63 -1.13 17.79 -0.86
CA SER A 63 -1.93 19.03 -0.80
C SER A 63 -3.01 19.03 -1.90
N PRO A 64 -4.25 19.46 -1.62
CA PRO A 64 -4.75 20.05 -0.36
C PRO A 64 -5.00 19.03 0.76
N PHE A 65 -4.91 17.74 0.46
CA PHE A 65 -5.00 16.64 1.42
C PHE A 65 -4.01 15.53 1.03
N LEU A 66 -3.72 14.67 2.00
CA LEU A 66 -2.87 13.51 1.79
C LEU A 66 -3.68 12.42 1.08
N LEU A 67 -3.20 11.92 -0.05
CA LEU A 67 -3.76 10.81 -0.81
C LEU A 67 -2.65 9.79 -1.05
N TRP A 68 -2.88 8.54 -0.66
CA TRP A 68 -1.83 7.53 -0.62
C TRP A 68 -2.38 6.11 -0.70
N ILE A 69 -1.51 5.15 -1.00
CA ILE A 69 -1.80 3.71 -0.95
C ILE A 69 -0.88 3.07 0.10
N GLY A 70 -1.48 2.40 1.08
CA GLY A 70 -0.73 1.56 2.01
C GLY A 70 -0.44 0.21 1.37
N CYS A 71 0.78 -0.27 1.52
CA CYS A 71 1.31 -1.53 1.01
C CYS A 71 1.92 -2.29 2.19
N GLY A 72 1.36 -3.45 2.50
CA GLY A 72 1.80 -4.27 3.63
C GLY A 72 1.64 -5.76 3.34
N ASP A 73 2.34 -6.60 4.07
CA ASP A 73 1.96 -8.00 4.19
C ASP A 73 0.97 -8.21 5.36
N VAL A 74 0.23 -9.31 5.32
CA VAL A 74 -0.69 -9.75 6.38
C VAL A 74 -0.13 -11.01 7.04
N THR A 75 1.17 -11.22 7.00
CA THR A 75 1.74 -12.39 7.66
C THR A 75 1.58 -12.15 9.16
N GLU A 76 0.76 -12.97 9.83
CA GLU A 76 0.74 -13.03 11.29
C GLU A 76 2.11 -13.53 11.75
N VAL A 77 3.09 -12.63 11.83
CA VAL A 77 4.37 -12.94 12.43
C VAL A 77 4.16 -12.78 13.93
N GLU A 78 3.91 -13.89 14.62
CA GLU A 78 4.12 -13.98 16.06
C GLU A 78 5.53 -13.44 16.35
N PRO A 79 5.69 -12.31 17.08
CA PRO A 79 6.96 -11.59 17.20
C PRO A 79 8.09 -12.39 17.88
N SER A 80 7.81 -13.62 18.32
CA SER A 80 8.73 -14.52 19.02
C SER A 80 9.22 -15.71 18.19
N LYS A 81 8.74 -15.92 16.96
CA LYS A 81 9.15 -17.06 16.13
C LYS A 81 9.74 -16.59 14.81
N ALA A 82 10.90 -17.16 14.49
CA ALA A 82 11.58 -16.99 13.21
C ALA A 82 10.57 -17.07 12.04
N MET A 83 10.77 -16.18 11.06
CA MET A 83 10.08 -16.10 9.77
C MET A 83 9.40 -17.42 9.38
N PRO A 84 8.06 -17.46 9.20
CA PRO A 84 7.40 -18.66 8.68
C PRO A 84 8.03 -18.98 7.32
N THR A 85 8.81 -20.04 7.29
CA THR A 85 9.74 -20.36 6.19
C THR A 85 9.03 -21.01 5.00
N SER A 86 7.69 -21.05 4.95
CA SER A 86 6.99 -21.87 3.95
C SER A 86 5.56 -21.46 3.57
N SER A 87 5.09 -20.24 3.81
CA SER A 87 3.81 -19.79 3.27
C SER A 87 4.01 -18.56 2.39
N ASP A 88 3.58 -18.65 1.12
CA ASP A 88 3.57 -17.50 0.21
C ASP A 88 2.89 -16.31 0.91
N PRO A 89 3.56 -15.15 1.03
CA PRO A 89 3.01 -14.01 1.77
C PRO A 89 1.69 -13.55 1.14
N VAL A 90 0.73 -13.19 2.00
CA VAL A 90 -0.47 -12.48 1.57
C VAL A 90 -0.17 -11.00 1.66
N TRP A 91 -0.28 -10.32 0.53
CA TRP A 91 -0.12 -8.88 0.44
C TRP A 91 -1.47 -8.19 0.58
N HIS A 92 -1.44 -6.98 1.15
CA HIS A 92 -2.58 -6.11 1.31
C HIS A 92 -2.24 -4.71 0.81
N CYS A 93 -3.11 -4.16 -0.04
CA CYS A 93 -3.05 -2.79 -0.49
C CYS A 93 -4.38 -2.07 -0.24
N PHE A 94 -4.33 -0.82 0.22
CA PHE A 94 -5.54 -0.03 0.41
C PHE A 94 -5.31 1.45 0.07
N PRO A 95 -6.24 2.09 -0.65
CA PRO A 95 -6.16 3.53 -0.87
C PRO A 95 -6.69 4.26 0.36
N ALA A 96 -6.10 5.41 0.67
CA ALA A 96 -6.52 6.25 1.78
C ALA A 96 -6.37 7.74 1.44
N ALA A 97 -7.26 8.54 2.04
CA ALA A 97 -7.19 9.98 1.98
C ALA A 97 -7.36 10.57 3.38
N GLU A 98 -6.50 11.51 3.74
CA GLU A 98 -6.45 12.11 5.07
C GLU A 98 -6.34 13.62 4.96
N ALA A 99 -7.08 14.34 5.80
CA ALA A 99 -7.01 15.79 5.82
C ALA A 99 -5.59 16.21 6.21
N SER A 100 -4.95 17.05 5.38
CA SER A 100 -3.67 17.64 5.76
C SER A 100 -3.84 18.46 7.03
N LEU A 101 -2.83 18.50 7.91
CA LEU A 101 -2.84 19.37 9.10
C LEU A 101 -3.07 20.85 8.71
N ILE A 102 -2.66 21.25 7.50
CA ILE A 102 -2.87 22.58 6.91
C ILE A 102 -4.31 22.77 6.42
N ALA A 103 -4.99 21.70 6.01
CA ALA A 103 -6.39 21.73 5.57
C ALA A 103 -7.36 22.07 6.71
N ARG A 104 -6.95 22.04 7.97
CA ARG A 104 -7.77 22.55 9.09
C ARG A 104 -8.02 24.06 9.02
N LEU A 105 -7.18 24.82 8.31
CA LEU A 105 -7.36 26.27 8.13
C LEU A 105 -8.11 26.66 6.85
N PHE A 106 -8.33 25.72 5.93
CA PHE A 106 -9.01 25.97 4.65
C PHE A 106 -10.27 25.12 4.52
N LYS A 107 -11.20 25.58 3.68
CA LYS A 107 -12.50 24.94 3.42
C LYS A 107 -12.36 23.42 3.25
N LYS A 108 -13.18 22.64 3.99
CA LYS A 108 -13.20 21.17 3.96
C LYS A 108 -13.25 20.68 2.51
N HIS A 109 -12.16 20.10 2.03
CA HIS A 109 -12.11 19.49 0.70
C HIS A 109 -12.82 18.14 0.77
N ASP A 110 -13.73 17.90 -0.17
CA ASP A 110 -14.29 16.55 -0.35
C ASP A 110 -13.22 15.66 -0.99
N MET A 111 -12.73 14.69 -0.21
CA MET A 111 -11.69 13.75 -0.62
C MET A 111 -12.27 12.52 -1.31
N GLN A 112 -13.59 12.28 -1.21
CA GLN A 112 -14.22 11.06 -1.73
C GLN A 112 -13.99 10.87 -3.23
N PRO A 113 -14.13 11.88 -4.10
CA PRO A 113 -13.90 11.69 -5.53
C PRO A 113 -12.46 11.28 -5.86
N ALA A 114 -11.47 11.81 -5.14
CA ALA A 114 -10.07 11.47 -5.35
C ALA A 114 -9.76 10.06 -4.85
N LEU A 115 -10.28 9.71 -3.67
CA LEU A 115 -10.14 8.37 -3.11
C LEU A 115 -10.78 7.30 -4.02
N SER A 116 -11.99 7.55 -4.53
CA SER A 116 -12.67 6.63 -5.44
C SER A 116 -11.93 6.43 -6.75
N ARG A 117 -11.35 7.50 -7.34
CA ARG A 117 -10.52 7.36 -8.55
C ARG A 117 -9.28 6.52 -8.28
N LEU A 118 -8.62 6.72 -7.14
CA LEU A 118 -7.44 5.94 -6.77
C LEU A 118 -7.78 4.47 -6.50
N ASP A 119 -8.92 4.20 -5.87
CA ASP A 119 -9.41 2.84 -5.64
C ASP A 119 -9.69 2.09 -6.95
N VAL A 120 -10.38 2.73 -7.90
CA VAL A 120 -10.62 2.17 -9.23
C VAL A 120 -9.32 1.87 -9.95
N LEU A 121 -8.39 2.83 -9.97
CA LEU A 121 -7.09 2.65 -10.63
C LEU A 121 -6.27 1.54 -9.97
N LEU A 122 -6.22 1.50 -8.64
CA LEU A 122 -5.54 0.44 -7.90
C LEU A 122 -6.11 -0.94 -8.27
N ARG A 123 -7.44 -1.06 -8.33
CA ARG A 123 -8.10 -2.29 -8.76
C ARG A 123 -7.71 -2.69 -10.18
N GLU A 124 -7.74 -1.75 -11.11
CA GLU A 124 -7.39 -1.98 -12.52
C GLU A 124 -5.94 -2.47 -12.64
N ILE A 125 -5.00 -1.82 -11.97
CA ILE A 125 -3.59 -2.22 -11.95
C ILE A 125 -3.44 -3.65 -11.41
N LEU A 126 -4.06 -3.96 -10.26
CA LEU A 126 -3.95 -5.28 -9.64
C LEU A 126 -4.59 -6.38 -10.48
N MET A 127 -5.74 -6.10 -11.13
CA MET A 127 -6.44 -7.06 -11.98
C MET A 127 -5.76 -7.28 -13.33
N ALA A 128 -4.96 -6.32 -13.81
CA ALA A 128 -4.27 -6.41 -15.08
C ALA A 128 -2.96 -7.23 -15.02
N GLU A 129 -2.38 -7.42 -13.83
CA GLU A 129 -1.12 -8.13 -13.64
C GLU A 129 -1.34 -9.66 -13.49
N PRO A 130 -0.93 -10.50 -14.44
CA PRO A 130 -1.17 -11.94 -14.39
C PRO A 130 -0.50 -12.66 -13.20
N ALA A 131 0.58 -12.09 -12.66
CA ALA A 131 1.25 -12.63 -11.49
C ALA A 131 0.58 -12.26 -10.15
N ILE A 132 -0.53 -11.50 -10.18
CA ILE A 132 -1.32 -11.13 -9.00
C ILE A 132 -2.61 -11.95 -8.97
N GLN A 133 -2.80 -12.71 -7.90
CA GLN A 133 -4.03 -13.45 -7.62
C GLN A 133 -4.77 -12.80 -6.47
N LEU A 134 -5.82 -12.04 -6.77
CA LEU A 134 -6.72 -11.47 -5.77
C LEU A 134 -7.38 -12.59 -4.93
N ILE A 135 -7.52 -12.36 -3.63
CA ILE A 135 -8.22 -13.24 -2.70
C ILE A 135 -9.31 -12.46 -1.98
N GLU A 136 -10.41 -13.13 -1.65
CA GLU A 136 -11.49 -12.52 -0.86
C GLU A 136 -11.03 -12.33 0.58
N ALA A 137 -11.35 -11.16 1.16
CA ALA A 137 -11.19 -10.95 2.59
C ALA A 137 -12.13 -11.90 3.33
N SER A 138 -11.57 -12.73 4.21
CA SER A 138 -12.34 -13.65 5.08
C SER A 138 -13.05 -12.89 6.19
#